data_AF-A0A8J8L079-F1
#
_entry.id   AF-A0A8J8L079-F1
#
_cell.length_a   1.000
_cell.length_b   1.000
_cell.length_c   1.000
_cell.angle_alpha   90.00
_cell.angle_beta   90.00
_cell.angle_gamma   90.00
#
_symmetry.space_group_name_H-M   'P 1'
#
loop_
_entity.id
_entity.type
_entity.pdbx_description
1 polymer ?
#
loop_
_entity_poly.entity_id
_entity_poly.type
_entity_poly.pdbx_seq_one_letter_code
_entity_poly.pdbx_strand_id
1 'polypeptide(L)'
;MDDLTAMTPAETALSLLFRKLHPHLEDAAHALARGAARRELERLHLKLITARLKTVELLEAEAEALPEDSPLAELLETLSANLTPVGESYRQALTLTQLCLEEAPADLLPHAPEGCVATSSWGPRMTDFLAHLKDPAFQAHHRWEAVEEDIGETEEG
;
A
#
# COMPACT_ATOMS: atom_id res chain seq x y z
N MET A 1 -11.32 2.96 29.12
CA MET A 1 -11.15 1.50 29.27
C MET A 1 -11.18 1.02 27.84
N ASP A 2 -10.04 1.17 27.17
CA ASP A 2 -9.95 0.88 25.75
C ASP A 2 -9.83 -0.63 25.66
N ASP A 3 -10.94 -1.26 25.33
CA ASP A 3 -10.95 -2.63 24.85
C ASP A 3 -10.15 -2.60 23.54
N LEU A 4 -8.82 -2.79 23.64
CA LEU A 4 -7.94 -3.01 22.52
C LEU A 4 -8.27 -4.40 21.98
N THR A 5 -9.42 -4.53 21.34
CA THR A 5 -9.70 -5.70 20.52
C THR A 5 -8.61 -5.72 19.46
N ALA A 6 -7.69 -6.68 19.58
CA ALA A 6 -6.65 -6.86 18.58
C ALA A 6 -7.36 -7.04 17.22
N MET A 7 -6.95 -6.25 16.22
CA MET A 7 -7.47 -6.39 14.87
C MET A 7 -7.19 -7.81 14.38
N THR A 8 -8.12 -8.38 13.61
CA THR A 8 -7.84 -9.65 12.91
C THR A 8 -6.72 -9.46 11.89
N PRO A 9 -6.01 -10.53 11.46
CA PRO A 9 -4.94 -10.41 10.47
C PRO A 9 -5.37 -9.70 9.17
N ALA A 10 -6.57 -10.01 8.65
CA ALA A 10 -7.12 -9.34 7.47
C ALA A 10 -7.41 -7.85 7.71
N GLU A 11 -7.96 -7.51 8.89
CA GLU A 11 -8.20 -6.12 9.28
C GLU A 11 -6.88 -5.35 9.49
N THR A 12 -5.87 -6.01 10.06
CA THR A 12 -4.51 -5.46 10.21
C THR A 12 -3.91 -5.17 8.84
N ALA A 13 -4.00 -6.10 7.89
CA ALA A 13 -3.51 -5.90 6.53
C ALA A 13 -4.18 -4.70 5.84
N LEU A 14 -5.52 -4.62 5.86
CA LEU A 14 -6.27 -3.48 5.34
C LEU A 14 -5.87 -2.16 6.03
N SER A 15 -5.73 -2.17 7.36
CA SER A 15 -5.26 -1.02 8.13
C SER A 15 -3.85 -0.59 7.69
N LEU A 16 -2.92 -1.51 7.44
CA LEU A 16 -1.57 -1.19 6.97
C LEU A 16 -1.61 -0.53 5.59
N LEU A 17 -2.35 -1.11 4.64
CA LEU A 17 -2.49 -0.54 3.29
C LEU A 17 -3.00 0.92 3.35
N PHE A 18 -4.06 1.20 4.10
CA PHE A 18 -4.71 2.52 4.07
C PHE A 18 -4.25 3.53 5.13
N ARG A 19 -3.64 3.08 6.24
CA ARG A 19 -3.01 3.99 7.22
C ARG A 19 -1.54 4.24 6.93
N LYS A 20 -0.81 3.27 6.38
CA LYS A 20 0.65 3.37 6.20
C LYS A 20 1.02 3.64 4.76
N LEU A 21 0.49 2.90 3.78
CA LEU A 21 0.94 3.03 2.39
C LEU A 21 0.19 4.11 1.60
N HIS A 22 -1.15 4.15 1.69
CA HIS A 22 -1.96 5.13 0.98
C HIS A 22 -1.49 6.59 1.13
N PRO A 23 -1.12 7.08 2.33
CA PRO A 23 -0.62 8.45 2.48
C PRO A 23 0.63 8.76 1.63
N HIS A 24 1.48 7.77 1.34
CA HIS A 24 2.65 7.99 0.48
C HIS A 24 2.28 8.18 -0.99
N LEU A 25 1.21 7.54 -1.46
CA LEU A 25 0.64 7.81 -2.79
C LEU A 25 0.09 9.23 -2.84
N GLU A 26 -0.66 9.64 -1.81
CA GLU A 26 -1.20 11.00 -1.74
C GLU A 26 -0.09 12.06 -1.66
N ASP A 27 0.94 11.86 -0.84
CA ASP A 27 2.10 12.76 -0.78
C ASP A 27 2.77 12.90 -2.16
N ALA A 28 2.90 11.80 -2.90
CA ALA A 28 3.45 11.80 -4.26
C ALA A 28 2.57 12.60 -5.23
N ALA A 29 1.27 12.33 -5.26
CA ALA A 29 0.32 13.05 -6.10
C ALA A 29 0.33 14.57 -5.82
N HIS A 30 0.34 14.95 -4.54
CA HIS A 30 0.42 16.35 -4.14
C HIS A 30 1.76 17.00 -4.51
N ALA A 31 2.87 16.26 -4.42
CA ALA A 31 4.19 16.75 -4.83
C ALA A 31 4.24 17.01 -6.34
N LEU A 32 3.72 16.07 -7.15
CA LEU A 32 3.64 16.20 -8.61
C LEU A 32 2.75 17.38 -9.03
N ALA A 33 1.57 17.52 -8.43
CA ALA A 33 0.65 18.63 -8.72
C ALA A 33 1.25 20.02 -8.45
N ARG A 34 2.24 20.12 -7.55
CA ARG A 34 2.95 21.37 -7.26
C ARG A 34 4.28 21.52 -8.01
N GLY A 35 4.65 20.55 -8.85
CA GLY A 35 5.94 20.56 -9.55
C GLY A 35 7.14 20.43 -8.60
N ALA A 36 7.07 19.51 -7.64
CA ALA A 36 8.16 19.27 -6.70
C ALA A 36 9.47 18.95 -7.42
N ALA A 37 10.58 19.43 -6.86
CA ALA A 37 11.90 19.19 -7.41
C ALA A 37 12.32 17.71 -7.26
N ARG A 38 13.18 17.23 -8.15
CA ARG A 38 13.71 15.84 -8.14
C ARG A 38 14.17 15.37 -6.76
N ARG A 39 14.94 16.18 -6.03
CA ARG A 39 15.41 15.86 -4.67
C ARG A 39 14.28 15.59 -3.67
N GLU A 40 13.13 16.25 -3.83
CA GLU A 40 11.96 15.98 -3.00
C GLU A 40 11.33 14.63 -3.36
N LEU A 41 11.23 14.31 -4.65
CA LEU A 41 10.74 13.02 -5.15
C LEU A 41 11.64 11.86 -4.71
N GLU A 42 12.97 12.00 -4.78
CA GLU A 42 13.93 11.02 -4.25
C GLU A 42 13.72 10.78 -2.75
N ARG A 43 13.45 11.83 -1.97
CA ARG A 43 13.13 11.70 -0.54
C ARG A 43 11.80 10.97 -0.32
N LEU A 44 10.79 11.25 -1.14
CA LEU A 44 9.50 10.55 -1.05
C LEU A 44 9.64 9.08 -1.45
N HIS A 45 10.49 8.77 -2.42
CA HIS A 45 10.82 7.40 -2.79
C HIS A 45 11.37 6.61 -1.59
N LEU A 46 12.42 7.11 -0.94
CA LEU A 46 13.00 6.45 0.24
C LEU A 46 11.99 6.23 1.37
N LYS A 47 11.08 7.20 1.57
CA LYS A 47 9.99 7.07 2.55
C LYS A 47 9.01 5.95 2.17
N LEU A 48 8.62 5.87 0.90
CA LEU A 48 7.73 4.82 0.41
C LEU A 48 8.38 3.43 0.57
N ILE A 49 9.64 3.27 0.16
CA ILE A 49 10.38 2.01 0.31
C ILE A 49 10.46 1.59 1.78
N THR A 50 10.78 2.53 2.67
CA THR A 50 10.80 2.25 4.12
C THR A 50 9.43 1.83 4.66
N ALA A 51 8.36 2.47 4.19
CA ALA A 51 6.99 2.14 4.62
C ALA A 51 6.54 0.77 4.10
N ARG A 52 6.93 0.41 2.87
CA ARG A 52 6.68 -0.91 2.28
C ARG A 52 7.40 -2.01 3.05
N LEU A 53 8.70 -1.85 3.32
CA LEU A 53 9.47 -2.82 4.12
C LEU A 53 8.83 -3.09 5.49
N LYS A 54 8.42 -2.02 6.19
CA LYS A 54 7.72 -2.17 7.48
C LYS A 54 6.34 -2.82 7.35
N THR A 55 5.67 -2.60 6.22
CA THR A 55 4.36 -3.23 5.97
C THR A 55 4.54 -4.71 5.69
N VAL A 56 5.52 -5.08 4.87
CA VAL A 56 5.91 -6.47 4.57
C VAL A 56 6.25 -7.22 5.86
N GLU A 57 7.13 -6.68 6.70
CA GLU A 57 7.51 -7.30 7.98
C GLU A 57 6.29 -7.61 8.87
N LEU A 58 5.32 -6.69 8.92
CA LEU A 58 4.10 -6.88 9.71
C LEU A 58 3.14 -7.87 9.05
N LEU A 59 3.01 -7.86 7.72
CA LEU A 59 2.17 -8.81 7.00
C LEU A 59 2.71 -10.24 7.11
N GLU A 60 4.03 -10.42 7.00
CA GLU A 60 4.69 -11.71 7.21
C GLU A 60 4.47 -12.21 8.64
N ALA A 61 4.59 -11.35 9.66
CA ALA A 61 4.30 -11.72 11.05
C ALA A 61 2.83 -12.15 11.28
N GLU A 62 1.88 -11.48 10.62
CA GLU A 62 0.46 -11.86 10.67
C GLU A 62 0.19 -13.18 9.93
N ALA A 63 0.90 -13.44 8.82
CA ALA A 63 0.81 -14.70 8.09
C ALA A 63 1.39 -15.88 8.90
N GLU A 64 2.57 -15.71 9.50
CA GLU A 64 3.23 -16.73 10.35
C GLU A 64 2.40 -17.11 11.59
N ALA A 65 1.54 -16.20 12.06
CA ALA A 65 0.65 -16.44 13.19
C ALA A 65 -0.59 -17.29 12.82
N LEU A 66 -0.86 -17.50 11.53
CA LEU A 66 -1.98 -18.28 11.03
C LEU A 66 -1.59 -19.76 10.84
N PRO A 67 -2.57 -20.68 10.79
CA PRO A 67 -2.32 -22.07 10.41
C PRO A 67 -1.71 -22.17 9.00
N GLU A 68 -0.82 -23.14 8.79
CA GLU A 68 -0.07 -23.36 7.53
C GLU A 68 -0.99 -23.52 6.29
N ASP A 69 -2.17 -24.14 6.46
CA ASP A 69 -3.16 -24.33 5.38
C ASP A 69 -4.21 -23.19 5.29
N SER A 70 -3.96 -22.04 5.92
CA SER A 70 -4.90 -20.92 5.94
C SER A 70 -4.90 -20.18 4.59
N PRO A 71 -6.05 -20.07 3.89
CA PRO A 71 -6.12 -19.27 2.66
C PRO A 71 -5.75 -17.80 2.88
N LEU A 72 -6.01 -17.28 4.08
CA LEU A 72 -5.62 -15.92 4.43
C LEU A 72 -4.08 -15.79 4.57
N ALA A 73 -3.38 -16.84 5.03
CA ALA A 73 -1.92 -16.78 5.12
C ALA A 73 -1.31 -16.64 3.71
N GLU A 74 -1.75 -17.45 2.75
CA GLU A 74 -1.29 -17.38 1.34
C GLU A 74 -1.58 -16.00 0.70
N LEU A 75 -2.75 -15.41 0.99
CA LEU A 75 -3.07 -14.05 0.53
C LEU A 75 -2.13 -13.00 1.13
N LEU A 76 -1.82 -13.10 2.43
CA LEU A 76 -0.90 -12.18 3.10
C LEU A 76 0.53 -12.35 2.59
N GLU A 77 1.00 -13.58 2.37
CA GLU A 77 2.31 -13.88 1.77
C GLU A 77 2.42 -13.32 0.35
N THR A 78 1.39 -13.49 -0.47
CA THR A 78 1.33 -12.94 -1.84
C THR A 78 1.38 -11.42 -1.80
N LEU A 79 0.60 -10.79 -0.91
CA LEU A 79 0.62 -9.34 -0.73
C LEU A 79 1.99 -8.84 -0.26
N SER A 80 2.62 -9.52 0.68
CA SER A 80 3.99 -9.23 1.13
C SER A 80 4.96 -9.31 -0.04
N ALA A 81 4.93 -10.38 -0.83
CA ALA A 81 5.80 -10.54 -2.00
C ALA A 81 5.64 -9.40 -3.02
N ASN A 82 4.40 -8.99 -3.31
CA ASN A 82 4.12 -7.87 -4.22
C ASN A 82 4.58 -6.52 -3.65
N LEU A 83 4.58 -6.35 -2.33
CA LEU A 83 5.00 -5.12 -1.66
C LEU A 83 6.50 -5.08 -1.37
N THR A 84 7.22 -6.19 -1.42
CA THR A 84 8.67 -6.26 -1.17
C THR A 84 9.43 -5.43 -2.20
N PRO A 85 10.21 -4.41 -1.77
CA PRO A 85 11.08 -3.68 -2.68
C PRO A 85 12.22 -4.56 -3.21
N VAL A 86 12.46 -4.48 -4.51
CA VAL A 86 13.48 -5.25 -5.26
C VAL A 86 14.47 -4.35 -6.02
N GLY A 87 14.51 -3.06 -5.68
CA GLY A 87 15.39 -2.07 -6.32
C GLY A 87 14.73 -1.32 -7.49
N GLU A 88 13.41 -1.32 -7.52
CA GLU A 88 12.61 -0.62 -8.53
C GLU A 88 12.71 0.91 -8.39
N SER A 89 12.46 1.62 -9.50
CA SER A 89 12.42 3.08 -9.50
C SER A 89 11.22 3.64 -8.75
N TYR A 90 11.21 4.94 -8.48
CA TYR A 90 10.11 5.56 -7.74
C TYR A 90 8.77 5.43 -8.45
N ARG A 91 8.75 5.55 -9.79
CA ARG A 91 7.54 5.34 -10.59
C ARG A 91 7.02 3.91 -10.42
N GLN A 92 7.90 2.93 -10.55
CA GLN A 92 7.55 1.51 -10.39
C GLN A 92 7.06 1.23 -8.97
N ALA A 93 7.72 1.77 -7.95
CA ALA A 93 7.33 1.62 -6.56
C ALA A 93 5.92 2.19 -6.30
N LEU A 94 5.61 3.37 -6.85
CA LEU A 94 4.28 3.98 -6.75
C LEU A 94 3.21 3.12 -7.44
N THR A 95 3.50 2.66 -8.67
CA THR A 95 2.59 1.82 -9.44
C THR A 95 2.29 0.51 -8.73
N LEU A 96 3.31 -0.24 -8.32
CA LEU A 96 3.16 -1.52 -7.62
C LEU A 96 2.41 -1.35 -6.29
N THR A 97 2.75 -0.32 -5.52
CA THR A 97 2.03 -0.01 -4.28
C THR A 97 0.56 0.27 -4.55
N GLN A 98 0.25 1.09 -5.57
CA GLN A 98 -1.13 1.41 -5.88
C GLN A 98 -1.91 0.18 -6.33
N LEU A 99 -1.36 -0.65 -7.22
CA LEU A 99 -2.01 -1.90 -7.65
C LEU A 99 -2.35 -2.79 -6.45
N CYS A 100 -1.46 -2.91 -5.46
CA CYS A 100 -1.77 -3.63 -4.22
C CYS A 100 -2.96 -3.02 -3.46
N LEU A 101 -3.08 -1.69 -3.41
CA LEU A 101 -4.20 -1.01 -2.76
C LEU A 101 -5.51 -1.13 -3.56
N GLU A 102 -5.44 -1.35 -4.87
CA GLU A 102 -6.59 -1.56 -5.75
C GLU A 102 -7.16 -2.97 -5.61
N GLU A 103 -6.29 -3.97 -5.58
CA GLU A 103 -6.65 -5.39 -5.68
C GLU A 103 -6.89 -6.04 -4.31
N ALA A 104 -5.97 -5.86 -3.36
CA ALA A 104 -5.98 -6.55 -2.08
C ALA A 104 -7.27 -6.36 -1.26
N PRO A 105 -7.99 -5.22 -1.30
CA PRO A 105 -9.25 -5.08 -0.57
C PRO A 105 -10.31 -6.11 -0.96
N ALA A 106 -10.40 -6.47 -2.25
CA ALA A 106 -11.39 -7.44 -2.72
C ALA A 106 -11.14 -8.83 -2.12
N ASP A 107 -9.87 -9.20 -1.95
CA ASP A 107 -9.46 -10.49 -1.42
C ASP A 107 -9.46 -10.52 0.10
N LEU A 108 -9.13 -9.42 0.78
CA LEU A 108 -9.00 -9.36 2.24
C LEU A 108 -10.34 -9.11 2.96
N LEU A 109 -11.25 -8.33 2.38
CA LEU A 109 -12.53 -8.00 3.03
C LEU A 109 -13.39 -9.23 3.39
N PRO A 110 -13.47 -10.30 2.58
CA PRO A 110 -14.15 -11.54 2.97
C PRO A 110 -13.61 -12.20 4.24
N HIS A 111 -12.38 -11.91 4.63
CA HIS A 111 -11.73 -12.44 5.83
C HIS A 111 -11.75 -11.47 7.02
N ALA A 112 -12.19 -10.24 6.83
CA ALA A 112 -12.25 -9.22 7.87
C ALA A 112 -13.62 -9.24 8.60
N PRO A 113 -13.70 -8.78 9.87
CA PRO A 113 -14.96 -8.69 10.59
C PRO A 113 -15.97 -7.79 9.86
N GLU A 114 -17.24 -8.23 9.84
CA GLU A 114 -18.32 -7.44 9.26
C GLU A 114 -18.38 -6.04 9.91
N GLY A 115 -18.46 -5.00 9.09
CA GLY A 115 -18.55 -3.62 9.55
C GLY A 115 -17.23 -2.97 9.97
N CYS A 116 -16.09 -3.66 9.95
CA CYS A 116 -14.78 -3.11 10.36
C CYS A 116 -14.40 -1.84 9.59
N VAL A 117 -14.79 -1.75 8.32
CA VAL A 117 -14.57 -0.57 7.47
C VAL A 117 -15.30 0.66 8.03
N ALA A 118 -16.55 0.49 8.49
CA ALA A 118 -17.36 1.60 8.99
C ALA A 118 -16.91 2.09 10.38
N THR A 119 -16.31 1.21 11.18
CA THR A 119 -15.91 1.50 12.56
C THR A 119 -14.43 1.88 12.70
N SER A 120 -13.62 1.62 11.67
CA SER A 120 -12.19 1.91 11.69
C SER A 120 -11.87 3.32 11.21
N SER A 121 -10.75 3.87 11.69
CA SER A 121 -10.29 5.19 11.21
C SER A 121 -9.63 5.14 9.83
N TRP A 122 -9.46 3.95 9.24
CA TRP A 122 -8.84 3.74 7.93
C TRP A 122 -9.85 3.44 6.83
N GLY A 123 -11.02 2.89 7.19
CA GLY A 123 -12.05 2.52 6.24
C GLY A 123 -12.60 3.65 5.36
N PRO A 124 -12.75 4.90 5.84
CA PRO A 124 -13.09 6.02 4.97
C PRO A 124 -12.07 6.24 3.85
N ARG A 125 -10.76 6.13 4.15
CA ARG A 125 -9.71 6.27 3.13
C ARG A 125 -9.77 5.18 2.07
N MET A 126 -10.01 3.94 2.48
CA MET A 126 -10.21 2.83 1.55
C MET A 126 -11.41 3.08 0.64
N THR A 127 -12.54 3.45 1.24
CA THR A 127 -13.78 3.70 0.51
C THR A 127 -13.62 4.81 -0.51
N ASP A 128 -13.01 5.93 -0.10
CA ASP A 128 -12.73 7.06 -0.96
C ASP A 128 -11.77 6.66 -2.09
N PHE A 129 -10.66 5.98 -1.78
CA PHE A 129 -9.68 5.51 -2.76
C PHE A 129 -10.33 4.61 -3.82
N LEU A 130 -11.07 3.58 -3.40
CA LEU A 130 -11.72 2.63 -4.32
C LEU A 130 -12.80 3.30 -5.18
N ALA A 131 -13.47 4.35 -4.67
CA ALA A 131 -14.44 5.10 -5.45
C ALA A 131 -13.78 5.87 -6.61
N HIS A 132 -12.54 6.33 -6.44
CA HIS A 132 -11.79 7.06 -7.48
C HIS A 132 -11.27 6.15 -8.60
N LEU A 133 -11.23 4.82 -8.41
CA LEU A 133 -10.79 3.89 -9.47
C LEU A 133 -11.66 3.93 -10.73
N LYS A 134 -12.87 4.48 -10.64
CA LYS A 134 -13.72 4.70 -11.82
C LYS A 134 -13.18 5.78 -12.75
N ASP A 135 -12.26 6.62 -12.29
CA ASP A 135 -11.57 7.61 -13.09
C ASP A 135 -10.32 6.99 -13.74
N PRO A 136 -10.24 6.91 -15.08
CA PRO A 136 -9.05 6.42 -15.78
C PRO A 136 -7.77 7.17 -15.44
N ALA A 137 -7.84 8.46 -15.10
CA ALA A 137 -6.67 9.25 -14.71
C ALA A 137 -6.12 8.84 -13.34
N PHE A 138 -6.94 8.21 -12.50
CA PHE A 138 -6.53 7.73 -11.18
C PHE A 138 -5.89 6.33 -11.23
N GLN A 139 -6.02 5.60 -12.33
CA GLN A 139 -5.41 4.27 -12.53
C GLN A 139 -3.89 4.35 -12.41
N ALA A 140 -3.28 3.38 -11.72
CA ALA A 140 -1.86 3.43 -11.31
C ALA A 140 -0.90 3.81 -12.44
N HIS A 141 -1.04 3.18 -13.61
CA HIS A 141 -0.17 3.43 -14.76
C HIS A 141 -0.26 4.86 -15.29
N HIS A 142 -1.46 5.43 -15.33
CA HIS A 142 -1.69 6.80 -15.81
C HIS A 142 -1.32 7.84 -14.75
N ARG A 143 -1.66 7.57 -13.49
CA ARG A 143 -1.45 8.49 -12.38
C ARG A 143 0.02 8.83 -12.18
N TRP A 144 0.92 7.88 -12.42
CA TRP A 144 2.36 8.02 -12.17
C TRP A 144 3.21 8.21 -13.42
N GLU A 145 2.61 8.29 -14.61
CA GLU A 145 3.33 8.41 -15.89
C GLU A 145 4.28 9.63 -15.93
N ALA A 146 3.92 10.72 -15.23
CA ALA A 146 4.70 11.95 -15.19
C ALA A 146 5.94 11.91 -14.27
N VAL A 147 6.13 10.87 -13.44
CA VAL A 147 7.31 10.70 -12.57
C VAL A 147 8.47 10.23 -13.43
N GLU A 148 9.63 10.88 -13.46
CA GLU A 148 10.80 10.39 -14.23
C GLU A 148 11.19 8.94 -13.88
N GLU A 149 11.57 8.13 -14.88
CA GLU A 149 11.86 6.68 -14.69
C GLU A 149 13.10 6.42 -13.85
N ASP A 150 14.08 7.31 -13.87
CA ASP A 150 15.39 7.15 -13.24
C ASP A 150 15.43 7.62 -11.78
N ILE A 151 14.32 8.12 -11.22
CA ILE A 151 14.29 8.58 -9.82
C ILE A 151 14.45 7.37 -8.90
N GLY A 152 15.58 7.32 -8.20
CA GLY A 152 15.89 6.27 -7.25
C GLY A 152 16.45 5.00 -7.87
N GLU A 153 16.65 4.97 -9.18
CA GLU A 153 17.57 4.01 -9.78
C GLU A 153 18.98 4.37 -9.31
N THR A 154 19.61 3.48 -8.55
CA THR A 154 21.05 3.52 -8.42
C THR A 154 21.62 2.88 -9.67
N GLU A 155 22.33 3.64 -10.50
CA GLU A 155 23.14 3.05 -11.56
C GLU A 155 23.98 1.91 -10.96
N GLU A 156 23.61 0.66 -11.24
CA GLU A 156 24.55 -0.44 -11.16
C GLU A 156 25.55 -0.21 -12.30
N GLY A 157 26.67 0.43 -11.95
CA GLY A 157 27.90 0.37 -12.74
C GLY A 157 28.60 -0.97 -12.58
#